data_AF-A0A5D2PL47-F1
#
_entry.id   AF-A0A5D2PL47-F1
#
_cell.length_a   1.000
_cell.length_b   1.000
_cell.length_c   1.000
_cell.angle_alpha   90.00
_cell.angle_beta   90.00
_cell.angle_gamma   90.00
#
_symmetry.space_group_name_H-M   'P 1'
#
loop_
_entity.id
_entity.type
_entity.pdbx_description
1 polymer ?
#
loop_
_entity_poly.entity_id
_entity_poly.type
_entity_poly.pdbx_seq_one_letter_code
_entity_poly.pdbx_strand_id
1 'polypeptide(L)' 'MMERWTNCLFRSTLHRVLPPRQERYSVAFFMDPGKDCIVECLESCCSEACPPRY' A
#
# COMPACT_ATOMS: atom_id res chain seq x y z
N MET A 1 3.13 -1.16 -0.90
CA MET A 1 3.53 -2.48 -0.35
C MET A 1 2.32 -3.31 0.02
N MET A 2 1.44 -2.79 0.88
CA MET A 2 0.21 -3.50 1.29
C MET A 2 -0.64 -4.03 0.12
N GLU A 3 -0.82 -3.23 -0.94
CA GLU A 3 -1.55 -3.66 -2.14
C GLU A 3 -0.93 -4.90 -2.82
N ARG A 4 0.41 -5.00 -2.81
CA ARG A 4 1.12 -6.13 -3.41
C ARG A 4 1.02 -7.38 -2.54
N TRP A 5 1.34 -7.26 -1.25
CA TRP A 5 1.21 -8.34 -0.27
C TRP A 5 -0.19 -8.94 -0.23
N THR A 6 -1.22 -8.11 -0.39
CA THR A 6 -2.62 -8.54 -0.29
C THR A 6 -3.28 -8.86 -1.63
N ASN A 7 -2.50 -9.01 -2.69
CA ASN A 7 -3.01 -9.34 -4.03
C ASN A 7 -4.14 -8.41 -4.51
N CYS A 8 -3.97 -7.10 -4.31
CA CYS A 8 -4.98 -6.05 -4.57
C CYS A 8 -6.25 -6.07 -3.70
N LEU A 9 -6.31 -6.86 -2.61
CA LEU A 9 -7.42 -6.80 -1.65
C LEU A 9 -7.49 -5.41 -0.99
N PHE A 10 -6.34 -4.89 -0.54
CA PHE A 10 -6.22 -3.49 -0.13
C PHE A 10 -5.66 -2.66 -1.29
N ARG A 11 -6.26 -1.51 -1.57
CA ARG A 11 -5.87 -0.64 -2.69
C ARG A 11 -5.12 0.58 -2.21
N SER A 12 -3.98 0.84 -2.84
CA SER A 12 -3.20 2.07 -2.73
C SER A 12 -3.90 3.17 -3.53
N THR A 13 -4.55 4.08 -2.84
CA THR A 13 -5.33 5.14 -3.49
C THR A 13 -4.46 6.32 -3.93
N LEU A 14 -4.74 6.83 -5.12
CA LEU A 14 -4.18 8.12 -5.57
C LEU A 14 -4.77 9.23 -4.72
N HIS A 15 -3.92 10.10 -4.19
CA HIS A 15 -4.33 11.22 -3.35
C HIS A 15 -3.47 12.45 -3.63
N ARG A 16 -4.04 13.64 -3.40
CA ARG A 16 -3.36 14.93 -3.55
C ARG A 16 -3.80 15.91 -2.47
N VAL A 17 -2.92 16.84 -2.12
CA VAL A 17 -3.24 17.95 -1.22
C VAL A 17 -3.61 19.16 -2.08
N LEU A 18 -4.76 19.77 -1.79
CA LEU A 18 -5.18 21.02 -2.43
C LEU A 18 -4.58 22.23 -1.69
N PRO A 19 -4.37 23.37 -2.37
CA PRO A 19 -3.98 24.61 -1.70
C PRO A 19 -4.95 24.94 -0.55
N PRO A 20 -4.45 25.23 0.67
CA PRO A 20 -5.32 25.46 1.81
C PRO A 20 -5.90 26.89 1.78
N ARG A 21 -7.12 27.08 2.31
CA ARG A 21 -7.76 28.41 2.40
C ARG A 21 -7.26 29.25 3.57
N GLN A 22 -6.61 28.60 4.53
CA GLN A 22 -6.02 29.16 5.74
C GLN A 22 -4.76 28.37 6.06
N GLU A 23 -3.99 28.80 7.05
CA GLU A 23 -2.81 28.07 7.48
C GLU A 23 -3.15 26.64 7.92
N ARG A 24 -2.40 25.66 7.39
CA ARG A 24 -2.62 24.23 7.64
C ARG A 24 -1.30 23.52 7.80
N TYR A 25 -1.15 22.84 8.93
CA TYR A 25 0.00 22.01 9.25
C TYR A 25 -0.39 20.53 9.20
N SER A 26 0.50 19.70 8.68
CA SER A 26 0.34 18.23 8.71
C SER A 26 1.70 17.56 8.78
N VAL A 27 1.78 16.48 9.56
CA VAL A 27 2.91 15.57 9.60
C VAL A 27 2.43 14.20 9.13
N ALA A 28 3.17 13.60 8.21
CA ALA A 28 2.92 12.24 7.75
C ALA A 28 3.92 11.28 8.41
N PHE A 29 3.44 10.10 8.78
CA PHE A 29 4.25 8.97 9.21
C PHE A 29 4.14 7.86 8.17
N PHE A 30 5.27 7.30 7.78
CA PHE A 30 5.35 6.20 6.82
C PHE A 30 5.93 4.98 7.53
N MET A 31 5.30 3.83 7.32
CA MET A 31 5.74 2.55 7.85
C MET A 31 6.10 1.64 6.68
N ASP A 32 7.39 1.32 6.60
CA ASP A 32 7.96 0.46 5.59
C ASP A 32 8.59 -0.79 6.24
N PRO A 33 8.62 -1.94 5.54
CA PRO A 33 9.33 -3.11 5.98
C PRO A 33 10.84 -2.86 5.96
N GLY A 34 11.59 -3.80 6.53
CA GLY A 34 13.05 -3.81 6.44
C GLY A 34 13.53 -3.78 4.98
N LYS A 35 14.75 -3.27 4.77
CA LYS A 35 15.34 -3.10 3.43
C LYS A 35 15.43 -4.38 2.61
N ASP A 36 15.65 -5.51 3.28
CA ASP A 36 15.82 -6.82 2.65
C ASP A 36 14.50 -7.59 2.52
N CYS A 37 13.37 -6.98 2.90
CA CYS A 37 12.06 -7.63 2.82
C CYS A 37 11.61 -7.76 1.36
N ILE A 38 11.38 -9.00 0.93
CA ILE A 38 10.78 -9.30 -0.37
C ILE A 38 9.27 -9.03 -0.28
N VAL A 39 8.77 -8.16 -1.17
CA VAL A 39 7.35 -7.79 -1.23
C VAL A 39 6.68 -8.55 -2.37
N GLU A 40 6.21 -9.76 -2.06
CA GLU A 40 5.47 -10.67 -2.95
C GLU A 40 4.09 -11.01 -2.39
N CYS A 41 3.16 -11.50 -3.20
CA CYS A 41 1.83 -11.86 -2.73
C CYS A 41 1.90 -12.87 -1.56
N LEU A 42 1.24 -12.56 -0.43
CA LEU A 42 1.15 -13.48 0.70
C LEU A 42 0.32 -14.71 0.33
N GLU A 43 0.71 -15.88 0.84
CA GLU A 43 0.02 -17.15 0.57
C GLU A 43 -1.47 -17.10 0.91
N SER A 44 -1.83 -16.44 2.02
CA SER A 44 -3.22 -16.26 2.44
C SER A 44 -4.04 -15.30 1.56
N CYS A 45 -3.40 -14.64 0.59
CA CYS A 45 -4.01 -13.67 -0.31
C CYS A 45 -4.06 -14.14 -1.77
N CYS A 46 -3.66 -15.39 -2.06
CA CYS A 46 -3.79 -16.01 -3.38
C CYS A 46 -4.32 -17.44 -3.31
N SER A 47 -4.82 -17.95 -4.43
CA SER A 47 -5.27 -19.33 -4.62
C SER A 47 -5.21 -19.69 -6.10
N GLU A 48 -5.54 -20.92 -6.47
CA GLU A 48 -5.63 -21.30 -7.90
C GLU A 48 -6.65 -20.45 -8.67
N ALA A 49 -7.77 -20.11 -8.04
CA ALA A 49 -8.80 -19.25 -8.64
C ALA A 49 -8.43 -17.76 -8.64
N CYS A 50 -7.47 -17.36 -7.80
CA CYS A 50 -6.96 -15.99 -7.71
C CYS A 50 -5.42 -16.02 -7.58
N PRO A 51 -4.70 -16.25 -8.69
CA PRO A 51 -3.24 -16.42 -8.66
C PRO A 51 -2.54 -15.13 -8.18
N PRO A 52 -1.29 -15.25 -7.69
CA PRO A 52 -0.51 -14.10 -7.25
C PRO A 52 -0.25 -13.14 -8.43
N ARG A 53 -0.57 -11.86 -8.24
CA ARG A 53 -0.32 -10.80 -9.23
C ARG A 53 1.06 -10.17 -9.11
N TYR A 54 1.74 -10.39 -7.98
CA TYR A 54 3.01 -9.79 -7.61
C TYR A 54 3.91 -10.81 -6.95
#